data_AF-A0A658R468-F1
#
_entry.id   AF-A0A658R468-F1
#
_cell.length_a   1.000
_cell.length_b   1.000
_cell.length_c   1.000
_cell.angle_alpha   90.00
_cell.angle_beta   90.00
_cell.angle_gamma   90.00
#
_symmetry.space_group_name_H-M   'P 1'
#
loop_
_entity.id
_entity.type
_entity.pdbx_description
1 polymer ?
#
loop_
_entity_poly.entity_id
_entity_poly.type
_entity_poly.pdbx_seq_one_letter_code
_entity_poly.pdbx_strand_id
1 'polypeptide(L)' 'MPQNETEQVIYRMTITVKGRVIRRPDGRPFRIVLRGNKQKQ' A
#
# COMPACT_ATOMS: atom_id res chain seq x y z
N MET A 1 7.96 13.85 -16.51
CA MET A 1 7.11 12.95 -15.68
C MET A 1 8.04 12.12 -14.82
N PRO A 2 8.31 12.42 -13.53
CA PRO A 2 9.24 11.59 -12.77
C PRO A 2 8.51 10.35 -12.27
N GLN A 3 8.59 9.31 -13.08
CA GLN A 3 8.32 7.92 -12.74
C GLN A 3 9.60 7.39 -12.08
N ASN A 4 9.74 7.47 -10.74
CA ASN A 4 10.84 6.80 -10.03
C ASN A 4 10.66 6.70 -8.50
N GLU A 5 9.47 6.36 -8.06
CA GLU A 5 9.33 5.54 -6.85
C GLU A 5 8.55 4.30 -7.28
N THR A 6 9.27 3.26 -7.70
CA THR A 6 8.70 1.95 -8.03
C THR A 6 8.13 1.33 -6.75
N GLU A 7 6.95 1.78 -6.32
CA GLU A 7 6.17 1.13 -5.28
C GLU A 7 5.65 -0.19 -5.86
N GLN A 8 6.36 -1.29 -5.58
CA GLN A 8 5.90 -2.61 -5.97
C GLN A 8 4.86 -3.09 -4.94
N VAL A 9 3.61 -3.20 -5.37
CA VAL A 9 2.56 -3.81 -4.54
C VAL A 9 2.82 -5.30 -4.45
N ILE A 10 3.12 -5.79 -3.25
CA ILE A 10 3.36 -7.21 -3.01
C ILE A 10 2.11 -7.94 -2.53
N TYR A 11 1.20 -7.25 -1.84
CA TYR A 11 -0.06 -7.82 -1.36
C TYR A 11 -1.20 -6.82 -1.37
N ARG A 12 -2.42 -7.33 -1.60
CA ARG A 12 -3.69 -6.63 -1.40
C ARG A 12 -4.50 -7.40 -0.37
N MET A 13 -5.05 -6.71 0.62
CA MET A 13 -5.80 -7.36 1.69
C MET A 13 -6.93 -6.49 2.25
N THR A 14 -7.91 -7.17 2.84
CA THR A 14 -8.99 -6.58 3.63
C THR A 14 -8.66 -6.77 5.09
N ILE A 15 -8.63 -5.69 5.88
CA ILE A 15 -8.30 -5.76 7.30
C ILE A 15 -9.60 -5.85 8.11
N THR A 16 -9.69 -6.85 8.97
CA THR A 16 -10.81 -6.99 9.93
C THR A 16 -10.28 -6.90 11.35
N VAL A 17 -10.82 -5.97 12.14
CA VAL A 17 -10.45 -5.78 13.55
C VAL A 17 -11.70 -5.95 14.40
N LYS A 18 -11.67 -6.90 15.34
CA LYS A 18 -12.81 -7.21 16.24
C LYS A 18 -14.14 -7.39 15.49
N GLY A 19 -14.11 -8.10 14.36
CA GLY A 19 -15.29 -8.35 13.52
C GLY A 19 -15.73 -7.18 12.63
N ARG A 20 -15.07 -6.02 12.69
CA ARG A 20 -15.34 -4.88 11.80
C ARG A 20 -14.32 -4.80 10.68
N VAL A 21 -14.81 -4.77 9.44
CA VAL A 21 -13.96 -4.55 8.28
C VAL A 21 -13.55 -3.07 8.22
N ILE A 22 -12.25 -2.83 8.24
CA ILE A 22 -11.68 -1.50 7.98
C ILE A 22 -11.49 -1.39 6.47
N ARG A 23 -12.01 -0.31 5.88
CA ARG A 23 -11.83 0.02 4.47
C ARG A 23 -11.10 1.34 4.35
N ARG A 24 -10.36 1.52 3.25
CA ARG A 24 -9.85 2.85 2.91
C ARG A 24 -11.03 3.77 2.54
N PRO A 25 -10.86 5.09 2.69
CA PRO A 25 -11.90 6.06 2.32
C PRO A 25 -12.37 5.94 0.86
N ASP A 26 -11.49 5.47 -0.03
CA ASP A 26 -11.76 5.23 -1.44
C ASP A 26 -12.40 3.85 -1.73
N GLY A 27 -12.72 3.08 -0.68
CA GLY A 27 -13.29 1.74 -0.78
C GLY A 27 -12.32 0.66 -1.26
N ARG A 28 -11.05 0.99 -1.55
CA ARG A 28 -10.07 0.02 -2.07
C ARG A 28 -9.43 -0.78 -0.93
N PRO A 29 -9.08 -2.07 -1.16
CA PRO A 29 -8.34 -2.89 -0.19
C PRO A 29 -7.01 -2.25 0.19
N PHE A 30 -6.51 -2.53 1.40
CA PHE A 30 -5.17 -2.10 1.80
C PHE A 30 -4.10 -2.79 0.94
N ARG A 31 -2.95 -2.14 0.79
CA ARG A 31 -1.81 -2.67 0.05
C ARG A 31 -0.54 -2.61 0.89
N ILE A 32 0.25 -3.67 0.84
CA ILE A 32 1.64 -3.66 1.29
C ILE A 32 2.49 -3.36 0.07
N VAL A 33 3.33 -2.33 0.17
CA VAL A 33 4.23 -1.91 -0.90
C VAL A 33 5.67 -2.06 -0.46
N LEU A 34 6.51 -2.53 -1.36
CA LEU A 34 7.96 -2.37 -1.24
C LEU A 34 8.31 -1.00 -1.83
N ARG A 35 8.91 -0.15 -1.00
CA ARG A 35 9.51 1.10 -1.44
C ARG A 35 10.99 0.84 -1.65
N GLY A 36 11.50 1.10 -2.85
CA GLY A 36 12.94 1.13 -3.06
C GLY A 36 13.57 2.16 -2.13
N ASN A 37 14.67 1.81 -1.47
CA ASN A 37 15.45 2.78 -0.73
C ASN A 37 15.92 3.84 -1.71
N LYS A 38 15.37 5.06 -1.62
CA LYS A 38 16.08 6.24 -2.13
C LYS A 38 17.40 6.26 -1.37
N GLN A 39 18.49 5.80 -2.00
CA GLN A 39 19.80 6.29 -1.64
C GLN A 39 19.67 7.81 -1.64
N LYS A 40 19.81 8.42 -0.45
CA LYS A 40 20.00 9.86 -0.34
C LYS A 40 21.25 10.17 -1.18
N GLN A 41 21.02 10.70 -2.38
CA GLN A 41 22.05 11.43 -3.12
C GLN A 41 22.37 12.70 -2.35
#